data_AF-A0A5B8N539-F1
#
_entry.id   AF-A0A5B8N539-F1
#
_cell.length_a   1.000
_cell.length_b   1.000
_cell.length_c   1.000
_cell.angle_alpha   90.00
_cell.angle_beta   90.00
_cell.angle_gamma   90.00
#
_symmetry.space_group_name_H-M   'P 1'
#
loop_
_entity.id
_entity.type
_entity.pdbx_description
1 polymer ?
#
loop_
_entity_poly.entity_id
_entity_poly.type
_entity_poly.pdbx_seq_one_letter_code
_entity_poly.pdbx_strand_id
1 'polypeptide(L)'
;MPAGASPKREGEFKELEQRFKKEGRYRGREEEVAARIVNKQRSQYGETRAEREKDRQGRSPDRGLPLEDYQTLTIGQVEARLDGLSNAEIRKIRAYEVKHKNRKTLLQKLDRRLVH
;
A
#
# COMPACT_ATOMS: atom_id res chain seq x y z
N MET A 1 -9.83 14.05 11.86
CA MET A 1 -8.72 13.10 11.57
C MET A 1 -9.24 11.68 11.47
N PRO A 2 -9.00 10.94 10.36
CA PRO A 2 -9.42 9.54 10.26
C PRO A 2 -8.60 8.65 11.20
N ALA A 3 -9.22 8.25 12.31
CA ALA A 3 -8.62 7.45 13.39
C ALA A 3 -8.10 6.08 12.90
N GLY A 4 -6.90 5.69 13.36
CA GLY A 4 -6.26 4.39 13.04
C GLY A 4 -5.12 4.45 12.01
N ALA A 5 -4.58 5.64 11.74
CA ALA A 5 -3.52 5.85 10.75
C ALA A 5 -2.16 5.36 11.24
N SER A 6 -1.38 4.71 10.37
CA SER A 6 0.08 4.63 10.52
C SER A 6 0.64 6.06 10.64
N PRO A 7 1.65 6.34 11.49
CA PRO A 7 2.27 7.67 11.62
C PRO A 7 2.63 8.32 10.28
N LYS A 8 3.03 7.49 9.31
CA LYS A 8 3.33 7.89 7.93
C LYS A 8 2.13 8.53 7.21
N ARG A 9 0.93 7.95 7.35
CA ARG A 9 -0.29 8.43 6.68
C ARG A 9 -0.87 9.68 7.32
N GLU A 10 -0.59 9.91 8.59
CA GLU A 10 -0.95 11.16 9.27
C GLU A 10 -0.07 12.32 8.80
N GLY A 11 1.24 12.07 8.60
CA GLY A 11 2.15 13.02 7.99
C GLY A 11 1.73 13.42 6.57
N GLU A 12 1.48 12.43 5.71
CA GLU A 12 1.03 12.67 4.32
C GLU A 12 -0.28 13.46 4.24
N PHE A 13 -1.22 13.20 5.16
CA PHE A 13 -2.46 13.98 5.25
C PHE A 13 -2.17 15.47 5.54
N LYS A 14 -1.35 15.76 6.55
CA LYS A 14 -0.99 17.13 6.93
C LYS A 14 -0.24 17.83 5.80
N GLU A 15 0.68 17.14 5.12
CA GLU A 15 1.39 17.71 3.97
C GLU A 15 0.44 18.03 2.81
N LEU A 16 -0.47 17.12 2.46
CA LEU A 16 -1.45 17.34 1.38
C LEU A 16 -2.40 18.49 1.71
N GLU A 17 -2.92 18.54 2.94
CA GLU A 17 -3.80 19.61 3.39
C GLU A 17 -3.11 20.98 3.32
N GLN A 18 -1.90 21.09 3.88
CA GLN A 18 -1.13 22.33 3.88
C GLN A 18 -0.74 22.77 2.46
N ARG A 19 -0.39 21.80 1.61
CA ARG A 19 -0.12 22.07 0.20
C ARG A 19 -1.35 22.62 -0.53
N PHE A 20 -2.52 22.01 -0.36
CA PHE A 20 -3.75 22.47 -1.00
C PHE A 20 -4.16 23.86 -0.52
N LYS A 21 -4.03 24.15 0.79
CA LYS A 21 -4.24 25.49 1.36
C LYS A 21 -3.29 26.52 0.74
N LYS A 22 -2.00 26.18 0.61
CA LYS A 22 -0.98 27.07 0.01
C LYS A 22 -1.21 27.31 -1.48
N GLU A 23 -1.60 26.28 -2.23
CA GLU A 23 -1.91 26.37 -3.67
C GLU A 23 -3.29 27.02 -3.94
N GLY A 24 -4.11 27.27 -2.91
CA GLY A 24 -5.50 27.73 -3.06
C GLY A 24 -6.39 26.72 -3.79
N ARG A 25 -5.96 25.46 -3.85
CA ARG A 25 -6.61 24.39 -4.62
C ARG A 25 -7.65 23.74 -3.74
N TYR A 26 -8.86 23.51 -4.27
CA TYR A 26 -9.98 22.91 -3.51
C TYR A 26 -10.43 23.76 -2.30
N ARG A 27 -10.53 25.08 -2.46
CA ARG A 27 -10.94 26.03 -1.42
C ARG A 27 -12.18 25.56 -0.64
N GLY A 28 -12.04 25.39 0.68
CA GLY A 28 -13.10 24.93 1.58
C GLY A 28 -13.31 23.41 1.62
N ARG A 29 -12.51 22.63 0.86
CA ARG A 29 -12.53 21.16 0.81
C ARG A 29 -11.14 20.54 0.88
N GLU A 30 -10.11 21.30 1.23
CA GLU A 30 -8.72 20.85 1.28
C GLU A 30 -8.56 19.64 2.19
N GLU A 31 -9.18 19.71 3.37
CA GLU A 31 -9.16 18.63 4.37
C GLU A 31 -9.86 17.37 3.85
N GLU A 32 -11.05 17.50 3.27
CA GLU A 32 -11.83 16.39 2.72
C GLU A 32 -11.07 15.69 1.58
N VAL A 33 -10.49 16.47 0.66
CA VAL A 33 -9.75 15.94 -0.49
C VAL A 33 -8.46 15.24 -0.01
N ALA A 34 -7.73 15.83 0.93
CA ALA A 34 -6.55 15.19 1.53
C ALA A 34 -6.93 13.87 2.23
N ALA A 35 -8.01 13.86 3.01
CA ALA A 35 -8.51 12.66 3.67
C ALA A 35 -8.90 11.58 2.66
N ARG A 36 -9.58 11.96 1.56
CA ARG A 36 -9.99 11.04 0.50
C ARG A 36 -8.80 10.41 -0.22
N ILE A 37 -7.76 11.20 -0.50
CA ILE A 37 -6.52 10.70 -1.12
C ILE A 37 -5.84 9.69 -0.19
N VAL A 38 -5.68 10.04 1.09
CA VAL A 38 -5.04 9.15 2.07
C VAL A 38 -5.86 7.88 2.30
N ASN A 39 -7.19 7.96 2.38
CA ASN A 39 -8.05 6.79 2.52
C ASN A 39 -7.98 5.88 1.29
N LYS A 40 -7.94 6.46 0.09
CA LYS A 40 -7.71 5.70 -1.16
C LYS A 40 -6.36 5.00 -1.13
N GLN A 41 -5.31 5.66 -0.65
CA GLN A 41 -4.01 5.02 -0.46
C GLN A 41 -4.10 3.89 0.56
N ARG A 42 -4.70 4.09 1.75
CA ARG A 42 -4.85 3.03 2.76
C ARG A 42 -5.51 1.77 2.21
N SER A 43 -6.57 1.93 1.40
CA SER A 43 -7.23 0.82 0.71
C SER A 43 -6.32 0.12 -0.29
N GLN A 44 -5.58 0.87 -1.11
CA GLN A 44 -4.62 0.29 -2.05
C GLN A 44 -3.48 -0.47 -1.35
N TYR A 45 -3.07 0.00 -0.17
CA TYR A 45 -1.91 -0.52 0.56
C TYR A 45 -2.23 -1.58 1.61
N GLY A 46 -3.49 -1.97 1.82
CA GLY A 46 -3.79 -2.98 2.84
C GLY A 46 -3.79 -2.47 4.27
N GLU A 47 -3.74 -1.15 4.43
CA GLU A 47 -3.60 -0.52 5.74
C GLU A 47 -4.96 -0.30 6.41
N THR A 48 -6.04 -0.82 5.82
CA THR A 48 -7.38 -0.73 6.39
C THR A 48 -7.47 -1.60 7.65
N ARG A 49 -8.28 -1.16 8.63
CA ARG A 49 -8.53 -1.95 9.85
C ARG A 49 -9.05 -3.35 9.52
N ALA A 50 -9.94 -3.46 8.53
CA ALA A 50 -10.54 -4.72 8.13
C ALA A 50 -9.52 -5.72 7.58
N GLU A 51 -8.54 -5.27 6.80
CA GLU A 51 -7.48 -6.15 6.29
C GLU A 51 -6.52 -6.59 7.40
N ARG A 52 -6.11 -5.66 8.28
CA ARG A 52 -5.29 -6.02 9.46
C ARG A 52 -5.99 -6.98 10.41
N GLU A 53 -7.31 -6.91 10.50
CA GLU A 53 -8.11 -7.82 11.33
C GLU A 53 -8.23 -9.20 10.69
N LYS A 54 -8.48 -9.27 9.38
CA LYS A 54 -8.45 -10.54 8.63
C LYS A 54 -7.10 -11.24 8.78
N ASP A 55 -6.03 -10.48 8.81
CA ASP A 55 -4.67 -10.96 9.00
C ASP A 55 -4.41 -11.50 10.42
N ARG A 56 -4.85 -10.77 11.44
CA ARG A 56 -4.82 -11.24 12.83
C ARG A 56 -5.62 -12.53 13.05
N GLN A 57 -6.73 -12.72 12.34
CA GLN A 57 -7.56 -13.92 12.38
C GLN A 57 -6.99 -15.09 11.54
N GLY A 58 -5.74 -14.98 11.10
CA GLY A 58 -5.39 -15.03 9.68
C GLY A 58 -6.19 -15.91 8.73
N ARG A 59 -7.21 -15.24 8.23
CA ARG A 59 -7.94 -15.51 7.00
C ARG A 59 -7.36 -14.69 5.83
N SER A 60 -6.14 -14.20 6.00
CA SER A 60 -5.40 -13.46 4.98
C SER A 60 -5.15 -14.37 3.76
N PRO A 61 -5.67 -14.01 2.57
CA PRO A 61 -5.57 -14.83 1.37
C PRO A 61 -4.13 -14.93 0.82
N ASP A 62 -3.19 -14.18 1.39
CA ASP A 62 -1.76 -14.12 1.08
C ASP A 62 -0.88 -15.05 1.93
N ARG A 63 -1.45 -15.81 2.88
CA ARG A 63 -0.68 -16.75 3.73
C ARG A 63 0.13 -17.82 2.98
N GLY A 64 -0.17 -18.08 1.71
CA GLY A 64 0.58 -19.00 0.86
C GLY A 64 1.72 -18.37 0.05
N LEU A 65 2.00 -17.08 0.28
CA LEU A 65 3.04 -16.36 -0.44
C LEU A 65 4.40 -16.48 0.27
N PRO A 66 5.51 -16.32 -0.49
CA PRO A 66 6.86 -16.21 0.08
C PRO A 66 7.08 -15.00 1.01
N LEU A 67 6.07 -14.13 1.14
CA LEU A 67 6.09 -12.98 2.03
C LEU A 67 4.89 -13.06 2.96
N GLU A 68 5.18 -13.12 4.26
CA GLU A 68 4.15 -12.98 5.30
C GLU A 68 3.51 -11.59 5.26
N ASP A 69 2.21 -11.57 5.50
CA ASP A 69 1.33 -10.40 5.56
C ASP A 69 1.46 -9.47 4.34
N TYR A 70 1.82 -10.03 3.18
CA TYR A 70 2.07 -9.34 1.92
C TYR A 70 1.02 -8.28 1.58
N GLN A 71 -0.26 -8.56 1.80
CA GLN A 71 -1.35 -7.62 1.49
C GLN A 71 -1.25 -6.33 2.29
N THR A 72 -0.71 -6.39 3.51
CA THR A 72 -0.59 -5.26 4.44
C THR A 72 0.73 -4.50 4.28
N LEU A 73 1.71 -5.10 3.59
CA LEU A 73 2.99 -4.47 3.32
C LEU A 73 2.86 -3.33 2.31
N THR A 74 3.56 -2.23 2.61
CA THR A 74 3.74 -1.12 1.68
C THR A 74 4.75 -1.48 0.59
N ILE A 75 4.73 -0.80 -0.56
CA ILE A 75 5.68 -1.07 -1.67
C ILE A 75 7.13 -1.06 -1.19
N GLY A 76 7.54 -0.07 -0.38
CA GLY A 76 8.91 0.01 0.10
C GLY A 76 9.29 -1.14 1.04
N GLN A 77 8.35 -1.64 1.85
CA GLN A 77 8.59 -2.82 2.68
C GLN A 77 8.66 -4.10 1.85
N VAL A 78 7.82 -4.22 0.81
CA VAL A 78 7.90 -5.34 -0.13
C VAL A 78 9.26 -5.32 -0.84
N GLU A 79 9.69 -4.17 -1.36
CA GLU A 79 11.00 -4.02 -2.01
C GLU A 79 12.16 -4.45 -1.13
N ALA A 80 12.21 -3.98 0.13
CA ALA A 80 13.27 -4.36 1.05
C ALA A 80 13.33 -5.88 1.29
N ARG A 81 12.20 -6.58 1.17
CA ARG A 81 12.14 -8.05 1.30
C ARG A 81 12.33 -8.78 -0.04
N LEU A 82 12.12 -8.11 -1.19
CA LEU A 82 12.32 -8.70 -2.51
C LEU A 82 13.79 -9.02 -2.81
N ASP A 83 14.74 -8.31 -2.20
CA ASP A 83 16.17 -8.56 -2.41
C ASP A 83 16.64 -9.91 -1.85
N GLY A 84 15.92 -10.48 -0.89
CA GLY A 84 16.22 -11.81 -0.34
C GLY A 84 15.48 -12.96 -1.04
N LEU A 85 14.64 -12.67 -2.04
CA LEU A 85 13.79 -13.67 -2.68
C LEU A 85 14.34 -14.14 -4.03
N SER A 86 14.12 -15.41 -4.32
CA SER A 86 14.47 -16.01 -5.60
C SER A 86 13.53 -15.56 -6.72
N ASN A 87 13.98 -15.64 -7.97
CA ASN A 87 13.16 -15.34 -9.14
C ASN A 87 11.87 -16.18 -9.22
N ALA A 88 11.88 -17.41 -8.71
CA ALA A 88 10.69 -18.25 -8.64
C ALA A 88 9.65 -17.71 -7.63
N GLU A 89 10.11 -17.20 -6.50
CA GLU A 89 9.26 -16.58 -5.48
C GLU A 89 8.70 -15.23 -5.95
N ILE A 90 9.52 -14.43 -6.61
CA ILE A 90 9.11 -13.17 -7.23
C ILE A 90 8.01 -13.41 -8.28
N ARG A 91 8.10 -14.49 -9.09
CA ARG A 91 7.04 -14.88 -10.03
C ARG A 91 5.73 -15.24 -9.32
N LYS A 92 5.78 -15.96 -8.19
CA LYS A 92 4.58 -16.29 -7.39
C LYS A 92 3.92 -15.02 -6.85
N ILE A 93 4.71 -14.11 -6.29
CA ILE A 93 4.23 -12.82 -5.77
C ILE A 93 3.60 -12.00 -6.89
N ARG A 94 4.25 -11.92 -8.05
CA ARG A 94 3.71 -11.23 -9.22
C ARG A 94 2.36 -11.81 -9.68
N ALA A 95 2.26 -13.14 -9.80
CA ALA A 95 1.03 -13.79 -10.22
C ALA A 95 -0.12 -13.54 -9.23
N TYR A 96 0.20 -13.50 -7.93
CA TYR A 96 -0.76 -13.11 -6.91
C TYR A 96 -1.18 -11.65 -7.04
N GLU A 97 -0.22 -10.73 -7.18
CA GLU A 97 -0.45 -9.29 -7.23
C GLU A 97 -1.35 -8.90 -8.40
N VAL A 98 -1.16 -9.51 -9.58
CA VAL A 98 -2.02 -9.30 -10.76
C VAL A 98 -3.48 -9.70 -10.49
N LYS A 99 -3.70 -10.79 -9.76
CA LYS A 99 -5.05 -11.32 -9.45
C LYS A 99 -5.76 -10.56 -8.32
N HIS A 100 -5.02 -9.80 -7.52
CA HIS A 100 -5.54 -9.12 -6.34
C HIS A 100 -5.47 -7.59 -6.53
N LYS A 101 -4.57 -6.92 -5.81
CA LYS A 101 -4.56 -5.45 -5.71
C LYS A 101 -4.05 -4.76 -6.97
N ASN A 102 -3.35 -5.49 -7.84
CA ASN A 102 -2.86 -5.03 -9.12
C ASN A 102 -2.14 -3.66 -9.02
N ARG A 103 -1.26 -3.52 -8.01
CA ARG A 103 -0.50 -2.29 -7.78
C ARG A 103 0.49 -2.09 -8.92
N LYS A 104 0.16 -1.23 -9.88
CA LYS A 104 0.97 -0.97 -11.08
C LYS A 104 2.46 -0.74 -10.78
N THR A 105 2.76 0.09 -9.79
CA THR A 105 4.15 0.40 -9.40
C THR A 105 4.89 -0.84 -8.89
N LEU A 106 4.22 -1.73 -8.15
CA LEU A 106 4.82 -2.95 -7.64
C LEU A 106 5.04 -3.97 -8.75
N LEU A 107 4.05 -4.14 -9.64
CA LEU A 107 4.18 -5.02 -10.81
C LEU A 107 5.35 -4.61 -11.70
N GLN A 108 5.50 -3.32 -11.99
CA GLN A 108 6.64 -2.81 -12.76
C GLN A 108 7.99 -3.12 -12.09
N LYS A 109 8.06 -3.06 -10.75
CA LYS A 109 9.27 -3.38 -9.99
C LYS A 109 9.58 -4.88 -10.02
N LEU A 110 8.57 -5.72 -9.81
CA LEU A 110 8.68 -7.17 -9.92
C LEU A 110 9.11 -7.58 -11.33
N ASP A 111 8.52 -6.98 -12.37
CA ASP A 111 8.87 -7.21 -13.77
C ASP A 111 10.34 -6.88 -14.05
N ARG A 112 10.82 -5.71 -13.59
CA ARG A 112 12.23 -5.32 -13.74
C ARG A 112 13.17 -6.32 -13.05
N ARG A 113 12.80 -6.83 -11.87
CA ARG A 113 13.63 -7.79 -11.13
C ARG A 113 13.67 -9.17 -11.80
N LEU A 114 12.64 -9.55 -12.55
CA LEU A 114 12.57 -10.83 -13.27
C LEU A 114 13.31 -10.85 -14.61
N VAL A 115 13.60 -9.67 -15.17
CA VAL A 115 14.31 -9.51 -16.44
C VAL A 115 15.83 -9.37 -16.24
N HIS A 116 16.27 -8.97 -15.04
CA HIS A 116 17.67 -8.97 -14.62
C HIS A 116 18.07 -10.32 -14.03
#